data_AF-A0A545UNU9-F1
#
_entry.id   AF-A0A545UNU9-F1
#
_cell.length_a   1.000
_cell.length_b   1.000
_cell.length_c   1.000
_cell.angle_alpha   90.00
_cell.angle_beta   90.00
_cell.angle_gamma   90.00
#
_symmetry.space_group_name_H-M   'P 1'
#
loop_
_entity.id
_entity.type
_entity.pdbx_description
1 polymer ?
#
loop_
_entity_poly.entity_id
_entity_poly.type
_entity_poly.pdbx_seq_one_letter_code
_entity_poly.pdbx_strand_id
1 'polypeptide(L)'
;MSLAVLLCLYYPIGGFIGMSGYFAYEFSISMVLADDDLGDDDPFSSSDKAHTEEKCVKAQVFERELLCLDAMDAPSAERTACRTPVFLGHGGADEKVPVRLGAAASTVMRSAGYNVNWKCYLKQGHWYKIPDEIDDIIESIARIGWKYS
;
A
#
# COMPACT_ATOMS: atom_id res chain seq x y z
N MET A 1 8.14 -7.97 1.95
CA MET A 1 7.71 -8.89 0.87
C MET A 1 6.20 -8.92 0.66
N SER A 2 5.37 -8.97 1.69
CA SER A 2 3.90 -9.05 1.52
C SER A 2 3.27 -7.91 0.72
N LEU A 3 3.76 -6.66 0.87
CA LEU A 3 3.30 -5.53 0.06
C LEU A 3 3.66 -5.69 -1.43
N ALA A 4 4.85 -6.19 -1.76
CA ALA A 4 5.22 -6.48 -3.16
C ALA A 4 4.25 -7.48 -3.79
N VAL A 5 3.91 -8.55 -3.04
CA VAL A 5 2.94 -9.55 -3.49
C VAL A 5 1.57 -8.92 -3.74
N LEU A 6 1.10 -8.04 -2.84
CA LEU A 6 -0.17 -7.32 -3.04
C LEU A 6 -0.16 -6.51 -4.35
N LEU A 7 0.94 -5.82 -4.64
CA LEU A 7 1.09 -5.02 -5.87
C LEU A 7 1.05 -5.86 -7.15
N CYS A 8 1.50 -7.12 -7.09
CA CYS A 8 1.49 -8.02 -8.24
C CYS A 8 0.13 -8.67 -8.56
N LEU A 9 -0.85 -8.58 -7.66
CA LEU A 9 -2.13 -9.27 -7.81
C LEU A 9 -2.99 -8.66 -8.91
N TYR A 10 -3.67 -9.53 -9.67
CA TYR A 10 -4.57 -9.15 -10.76
C TYR A 10 -5.98 -8.74 -10.32
N TYR A 11 -6.25 -8.78 -9.01
CA TYR A 11 -7.58 -8.54 -8.46
C TYR A 11 -7.45 -8.03 -7.02
N PRO A 12 -8.41 -7.21 -6.56
CA PRO A 12 -8.45 -6.80 -5.17
C PRO A 12 -8.82 -7.97 -4.26
N ILE A 13 -8.23 -7.98 -3.07
CA ILE A 13 -8.58 -8.92 -1.99
C ILE A 13 -9.42 -8.20 -0.93
N GLY A 14 -10.05 -8.96 -0.03
CA GLY A 14 -10.98 -8.44 0.99
C GLY A 14 -10.35 -7.58 2.08
N GLY A 15 -9.05 -7.26 1.99
CA GLY A 15 -8.32 -6.45 2.95
C GLY A 15 -6.89 -6.94 3.14
N PHE A 16 -6.00 -6.02 3.52
CA PHE A 16 -4.61 -6.33 3.86
C PHE A 16 -4.27 -5.68 5.19
N ILE A 17 -3.68 -6.44 6.12
CA ILE A 17 -3.21 -5.96 7.42
C ILE A 17 -1.70 -6.25 7.52
N GLY A 18 -0.90 -5.21 7.68
CA GLY A 18 0.52 -5.30 7.97
C GLY A 18 0.84 -4.71 9.33
N MET A 19 1.71 -5.37 10.10
CA MET A 19 2.16 -4.90 11.42
C MET A 19 3.68 -4.88 11.46
N SER A 20 4.27 -3.80 12.01
CA SER A 20 5.72 -3.63 12.19
C SER A 20 6.56 -3.93 10.94
N GLY A 21 6.01 -3.60 9.76
CA GLY A 21 6.58 -3.93 8.47
C GLY A 21 7.34 -2.79 7.81
N TYR A 22 8.04 -3.12 6.72
CA TYR A 22 8.63 -2.15 5.80
C TYR A 22 8.48 -2.65 4.35
N PHE A 23 8.75 -1.78 3.40
CA PHE A 23 8.73 -2.11 1.98
C PHE A 23 10.15 -2.09 1.40
N ALA A 24 10.58 -3.20 0.80
CA ALA A 24 11.99 -3.44 0.48
C ALA A 24 12.52 -2.57 -0.67
N TYR A 25 11.65 -2.13 -1.58
CA TYR A 25 12.02 -1.39 -2.79
C TYR A 25 11.29 -0.05 -2.89
N GLU A 26 10.97 0.52 -1.73
CA GLU A 26 10.27 1.80 -1.53
C GLU A 26 10.85 2.93 -2.39
N PHE A 27 12.18 3.04 -2.47
CA PHE A 27 12.84 4.05 -3.30
C PHE A 27 12.63 3.84 -4.80
N SER A 28 12.79 2.59 -5.28
CA SER A 28 12.72 2.28 -6.70
C SER A 28 11.32 2.50 -7.27
N ILE A 29 10.29 2.05 -6.56
CA ILE A 29 8.91 2.28 -6.96
C ILE A 29 8.54 3.77 -6.85
N SER A 30 9.05 4.51 -5.86
CA SER A 30 8.82 5.96 -5.75
C SER A 30 9.36 6.70 -6.97
N MET A 31 10.55 6.32 -7.44
CA MET A 31 11.17 6.90 -8.62
C MET A 31 10.31 6.66 -9.87
N VAL A 32 9.86 5.42 -10.08
CA VAL A 32 9.00 5.05 -11.22
C VAL A 32 7.66 5.80 -11.20
N LEU A 33 7.09 6.03 -10.02
CA LEU A 33 5.84 6.76 -9.87
C LEU A 33 6.00 8.28 -10.01
N ALA A 34 7.22 8.82 -9.89
CA ALA A 34 7.53 10.25 -9.97
C ALA A 34 7.92 10.70 -11.38
N ASP A 35 8.57 9.84 -12.18
CA ASP A 35 8.97 10.15 -13.57
C ASP A 35 7.79 10.54 -14.48
N ASP A 36 6.59 10.15 -14.06
CA ASP A 36 5.34 10.33 -14.77
C ASP A 36 4.66 11.68 -14.52
N ASP A 37 4.95 12.30 -13.37
CA ASP A 37 4.40 13.59 -12.93
C ASP A 37 5.04 14.76 -13.71
N LEU A 38 6.16 14.52 -14.39
CA LEU A 38 6.93 15.53 -15.12
C LEU A 38 6.51 15.69 -16.59
N GLY A 39 5.50 14.93 -17.05
CA GLY A 39 5.19 14.75 -18.47
C GLY A 39 3.99 15.52 -19.03
N ASP A 40 2.96 15.82 -18.24
CA ASP A 40 1.73 16.45 -18.76
C ASP A 40 0.88 17.07 -17.62
N ASP A 41 1.41 18.11 -16.96
CA ASP A 41 0.60 18.97 -16.09
C ASP A 41 -0.36 19.80 -16.95
N ASP A 42 -1.43 19.19 -17.47
CA ASP A 42 -2.60 19.93 -17.92
C ASP A 42 -3.41 20.38 -16.68
N PRO A 43 -3.37 21.67 -16.30
CA PRO A 43 -4.08 22.17 -15.12
C PRO A 43 -5.60 22.07 -15.22
N PHE A 44 -6.15 21.57 -16.34
CA PHE A 44 -7.58 21.32 -16.56
C PHE A 44 -7.97 19.83 -16.54
N SER A 45 -7.01 18.89 -16.42
CA SER A 45 -7.28 17.46 -16.31
C SER A 45 -7.93 17.12 -14.96
N SER A 46 -9.25 17.11 -14.94
CA SER A 46 -10.07 17.08 -13.74
C SER A 46 -10.40 15.66 -13.26
N SER A 47 -9.43 14.73 -13.28
CA SER A 47 -9.69 13.37 -12.80
C SER A 47 -8.55 12.76 -11.99
N ASP A 48 -8.50 13.11 -10.70
CA ASP A 48 -7.69 12.41 -9.67
C ASP A 48 -7.81 10.87 -9.77
N LYS A 49 -8.98 10.38 -10.22
CA LYS A 49 -9.24 8.96 -10.46
C LYS A 49 -8.41 8.38 -11.60
N ALA A 50 -8.33 9.04 -12.76
CA ALA A 50 -7.55 8.55 -13.89
C ALA A 50 -6.06 8.49 -13.54
N HIS A 51 -5.57 9.51 -12.82
CA HIS A 51 -4.18 9.54 -12.38
C HIS A 51 -3.85 8.45 -11.34
N THR A 52 -4.80 8.13 -10.46
CA THR A 52 -4.69 7.02 -9.49
C THR A 52 -4.70 5.66 -10.17
N GLU A 53 -5.59 5.47 -11.16
CA GLU A 53 -5.70 4.26 -11.98
C GLU A 53 -4.41 4.00 -12.78
N GLU A 54 -3.78 5.05 -13.28
CA GLU A 54 -2.48 4.95 -13.95
C GLU A 54 -1.36 4.56 -12.99
N LYS A 55 -1.25 5.23 -11.83
CA LYS A 55 -0.21 4.97 -10.82
C LYS A 55 -0.25 3.54 -10.29
N CYS A 56 -1.44 2.97 -10.07
CA CYS A 56 -1.56 1.60 -9.58
C CYS A 56 -1.19 0.54 -10.62
N VAL A 57 -1.45 0.82 -11.90
CA VAL A 57 -1.01 -0.03 -13.00
C VAL A 57 0.52 0.00 -13.13
N LYS A 58 1.14 1.18 -13.07
CA LYS A 58 2.61 1.31 -13.14
C LYS A 58 3.30 0.61 -11.98
N ALA A 59 2.79 0.79 -10.77
CA ALA A 59 3.26 0.07 -9.59
C ALA A 59 3.19 -1.46 -9.75
N GLN A 60 2.08 -1.98 -10.28
CA GLN A 60 1.95 -3.41 -10.55
C GLN A 60 2.94 -3.90 -11.60
N VAL A 61 3.04 -3.21 -12.74
CA VAL A 61 3.96 -3.60 -13.83
C VAL A 61 5.40 -3.63 -13.32
N PHE A 62 5.82 -2.57 -12.62
CA PHE A 62 7.15 -2.48 -12.04
C PHE A 62 7.45 -3.61 -11.04
N GLU A 63 6.57 -3.87 -10.08
CA GLU A 63 6.79 -4.94 -9.09
C GLU A 63 6.78 -6.33 -9.73
N ARG A 64 5.96 -6.56 -10.76
CA ARG A 64 5.96 -7.83 -11.51
C ARG A 64 7.28 -8.03 -12.26
N GLU A 65 7.80 -6.99 -12.90
CA GLU A 65 9.11 -7.03 -13.56
C GLU A 65 10.23 -7.27 -12.55
N LEU A 66 10.22 -6.53 -11.43
CA LEU A 66 11.21 -6.66 -10.36
C LEU A 66 11.26 -8.08 -9.77
N LEU A 67 10.11 -8.75 -9.67
CA LEU A 67 9.99 -10.13 -9.20
C LEU A 67 10.13 -11.18 -10.31
N CYS A 68 10.48 -10.79 -11.53
CA CYS A 68 10.60 -11.66 -12.70
C CYS A 68 9.32 -12.49 -12.99
N LEU A 69 8.15 -11.89 -12.79
CA LEU A 69 6.86 -12.49 -13.11
C LEU A 69 6.49 -12.21 -14.58
N ASP A 70 5.59 -13.04 -15.13
CA ASP A 70 5.13 -12.87 -16.51
C ASP A 70 4.54 -11.47 -16.74
N ALA A 71 4.88 -10.90 -17.91
CA ALA A 71 4.33 -9.64 -18.37
C ALA A 71 2.81 -9.72 -18.53
N MET A 72 2.15 -8.58 -18.38
CA MET A 72 0.70 -8.47 -18.55
C MET A 72 0.37 -8.13 -20.00
N ASP A 73 -0.48 -8.93 -20.65
CA ASP A 73 -0.91 -8.65 -22.03
C ASP A 73 -1.71 -7.34 -22.17
N ALA A 74 -2.47 -7.00 -21.13
CA ALA A 74 -3.33 -5.82 -21.07
C ALA A 74 -3.43 -5.33 -19.61
N PRO A 75 -2.45 -4.53 -19.14
CA PRO A 75 -2.48 -3.97 -17.80
C PRO A 75 -3.55 -2.87 -17.71
N SER A 76 -4.39 -2.93 -16.67
CA SER A 76 -5.46 -1.96 -16.43
C SER A 76 -5.77 -1.88 -14.94
N ALA A 77 -6.36 -0.79 -14.47
CA ALA A 77 -6.62 -0.58 -13.05
C ALA A 77 -7.58 -1.64 -12.47
N GLU A 78 -8.53 -2.14 -13.26
CA GLU A 78 -9.44 -3.23 -12.89
C GLU A 78 -8.71 -4.56 -12.64
N ARG A 79 -7.53 -4.71 -13.24
CA ARG A 79 -6.65 -5.87 -13.10
C ARG A 79 -5.53 -5.62 -12.09
N THR A 80 -5.72 -4.70 -11.15
CA THR A 80 -4.81 -4.47 -10.02
C THR A 80 -5.49 -4.79 -8.69
N ALA A 81 -4.71 -4.80 -7.61
CA ALA A 81 -5.26 -4.88 -6.26
C ALA A 81 -5.46 -3.52 -5.58
N CYS A 82 -5.41 -2.39 -6.31
CA CYS A 82 -5.45 -1.03 -5.73
C CYS A 82 -6.71 -0.74 -4.89
N ARG A 83 -7.81 -1.43 -5.18
CA ARG A 83 -9.08 -1.35 -4.44
C ARG A 83 -9.06 -2.11 -3.11
N THR A 84 -8.00 -2.86 -2.82
CA THR A 84 -7.82 -3.57 -1.54
C THR A 84 -7.66 -2.55 -0.43
N PRO A 85 -8.51 -2.55 0.62
CA PRO A 85 -8.28 -1.73 1.80
C PRO A 85 -7.01 -2.19 2.53
N VAL A 86 -6.09 -1.27 2.79
CA VAL A 86 -4.82 -1.57 3.46
C VAL A 86 -4.78 -0.92 4.83
N PHE A 87 -4.47 -1.70 5.86
CA PHE A 87 -4.16 -1.22 7.19
C PHE A 87 -2.71 -1.56 7.54
N LEU A 88 -1.95 -0.56 8.00
CA LEU A 88 -0.57 -0.71 8.42
C LEU A 88 -0.40 -0.13 9.84
N GLY A 89 -0.08 -1.01 10.80
CA GLY A 89 0.23 -0.66 12.18
C GLY A 89 1.72 -0.78 12.48
N HIS A 90 2.26 0.12 13.31
CA HIS A 90 3.69 0.07 13.67
C HIS A 90 3.96 0.64 15.06
N GLY A 91 4.87 0.01 15.80
CA GLY A 91 5.34 0.52 17.07
C GLY A 91 6.25 1.75 16.94
N GLY A 92 5.91 2.84 17.62
CA GLY A 92 6.72 4.07 17.61
C GLY A 92 8.09 3.93 18.30
N ALA A 93 8.26 2.90 19.13
CA ALA A 93 9.51 2.52 19.79
C ALA A 93 10.02 1.15 19.29
N ASP A 94 9.69 0.78 18.05
CA ASP A 94 10.16 -0.45 17.42
C ASP A 94 11.67 -0.39 17.14
N GLU A 95 12.45 -1.11 17.94
CA GLU A 95 13.90 -1.22 17.84
C GLU A 95 14.36 -2.21 16.75
N LYS A 96 13.46 -3.07 16.25
CA LYS A 96 13.79 -4.08 15.24
C LYS A 96 13.59 -3.53 13.83
N VAL A 97 12.47 -2.86 13.61
CA VAL A 97 12.14 -2.20 12.34
C VAL A 97 11.80 -0.75 12.66
N PRO A 98 12.69 0.20 12.36
CA PRO A 98 12.43 1.60 12.66
C PRO A 98 11.12 2.10 12.05
N VAL A 99 10.31 2.79 12.85
CA VAL A 99 8.98 3.30 12.45
C VAL A 99 8.99 4.12 11.15
N ARG A 100 10.11 4.81 10.86
CA ARG A 100 10.28 5.57 9.60
C ARG A 100 10.15 4.68 8.36
N LEU A 101 10.55 3.40 8.43
CA LEU A 101 10.48 2.46 7.32
C LEU A 101 9.04 2.02 7.05
N GLY A 102 8.24 1.81 8.11
CA GLY A 102 6.81 1.55 7.97
C GLY A 102 6.07 2.78 7.47
N ALA A 103 6.44 3.98 7.94
CA ALA A 103 5.88 5.23 7.44
C ALA A 103 6.18 5.44 5.95
N ALA A 104 7.43 5.19 5.53
CA ALA A 104 7.82 5.24 4.12
C ALA A 104 7.05 4.21 3.27
N ALA A 105 6.90 2.97 3.76
CA ALA A 105 6.06 1.97 3.12
C ALA A 105 4.61 2.45 2.94
N SER A 106 4.02 3.09 3.96
CA SER A 106 2.68 3.67 3.85
C SER A 106 2.60 4.79 2.81
N THR A 107 3.59 5.68 2.77
CA THR A 107 3.63 6.79 1.80
C THR A 107 3.69 6.24 0.38
N VAL A 108 4.58 5.29 0.12
CA VAL A 108 4.75 4.69 -1.20
C VAL A 108 3.52 3.91 -1.66
N MET A 109 2.89 3.14 -0.78
CA MET A 109 1.66 2.46 -1.11
C MET A 109 0.54 3.44 -1.50
N ARG A 110 0.45 4.60 -0.84
CA ARG A 110 -0.49 5.67 -1.22
C ARG A 110 -0.14 6.28 -2.57
N SER A 111 1.14 6.56 -2.82
CA SER A 111 1.61 7.04 -4.13
C SER A 111 1.32 6.04 -5.25
N ALA A 112 1.37 4.74 -4.96
CA ALA A 112 0.99 3.65 -5.86
C ALA A 112 -0.53 3.50 -6.05
N GLY A 113 -1.35 4.41 -5.51
CA GLY A 113 -2.79 4.43 -5.69
C GLY A 113 -3.59 3.51 -4.75
N TYR A 114 -2.99 3.02 -3.66
CA TYR A 114 -3.72 2.22 -2.65
C TYR A 114 -4.32 3.08 -1.55
N ASN A 115 -5.50 2.70 -1.07
CA ASN A 115 -6.10 3.29 0.13
C ASN A 115 -5.48 2.67 1.39
N VAL A 116 -4.53 3.39 2.01
CA VAL A 116 -3.79 2.94 3.19
C VAL A 116 -4.17 3.72 4.44
N ASN A 117 -4.66 3.02 5.47
CA ASN A 117 -4.76 3.50 6.83
C ASN A 117 -3.46 3.18 7.59
N TRP A 118 -2.75 4.20 8.08
CA TRP A 118 -1.48 4.05 8.80
C TRP A 118 -1.64 4.50 10.24
N LYS A 119 -1.20 3.67 11.19
CA LYS A 119 -1.21 3.97 12.62
C LYS A 119 0.17 3.73 13.23
N CYS A 120 0.68 4.76 13.91
CA CYS A 120 1.87 4.66 14.74
C CYS A 120 1.47 4.61 16.21
N TYR A 121 1.85 3.55 16.91
CA TYR A 121 1.52 3.36 18.32
C TYR A 121 2.67 3.83 19.21
N LEU A 122 2.49 4.99 19.85
CA LEU A 122 3.51 5.56 20.74
C LEU A 122 3.89 4.58 21.85
N LYS A 123 5.20 4.52 22.13
CA LYS A 123 5.84 3.65 23.14
C LYS A 123 5.71 2.14 22.89
N GLN A 124 5.16 1.72 21.76
CA GLN A 124 5.04 0.32 21.37
C GLN A 124 6.32 -0.15 20.65
N GLY A 125 6.81 -1.34 21.00
CA GLY A 125 7.95 -1.99 20.33
C GLY A 125 7.54 -2.76 19.07
N HIS A 126 8.31 -3.80 18.70
CA HIS A 126 8.10 -4.63 17.49
C HIS A 126 6.90 -5.60 17.57
N TRP A 127 5.91 -5.31 18.41
CA TRP A 127 4.78 -6.20 18.66
C TRP A 127 3.46 -5.44 18.48
N TYR A 128 2.35 -6.16 18.45
CA TYR A 128 1.05 -5.52 18.40
C TYR A 128 0.68 -4.87 19.74
N LYS A 129 0.10 -3.68 19.70
CA LYS A 129 -0.37 -2.98 20.91
C LYS A 129 -1.75 -3.48 21.35
N ILE A 130 -1.89 -3.82 22.63
CA ILE A 130 -3.19 -4.11 23.24
C ILE A 130 -3.53 -2.97 24.23
N PRO A 131 -4.77 -2.43 24.20
CA PRO A 131 -5.85 -2.80 23.28
C PRO A 131 -5.77 -2.10 21.91
N ASP A 132 -5.04 -0.99 21.81
CA ASP A 132 -5.20 -0.01 20.73
C ASP A 132 -5.09 -0.57 19.30
N GLU A 133 -4.07 -1.38 19.01
CA GLU A 133 -3.85 -1.89 17.64
C GLU A 133 -4.82 -2.99 17.27
N ILE A 134 -5.22 -3.81 18.24
CA ILE A 134 -6.23 -4.84 18.03
C ILE A 134 -7.59 -4.20 17.75
N ASP A 135 -7.96 -3.16 18.50
CA ASP A 135 -9.21 -2.44 18.28
C ASP A 135 -9.24 -1.77 16.90
N ASP A 136 -8.14 -1.12 16.49
CA ASP A 136 -8.00 -0.53 15.16
C ASP A 136 -8.07 -1.57 14.03
N ILE A 137 -7.53 -2.78 14.24
CA ILE A 137 -7.63 -3.92 13.31
C ILE A 137 -9.09 -4.39 13.21
N ILE A 138 -9.77 -4.61 14.33
CA ILE A 138 -11.17 -5.02 14.36
C ILE A 138 -12.05 -4.00 13.65
N GLU A 139 -11.84 -2.71 13.92
CA GLU A 139 -12.57 -1.63 13.25
C GLU A 139 -12.29 -1.64 11.74
N SER A 140 -11.05 -1.86 11.33
CA SER A 140 -10.67 -1.95 9.92
C SER A 140 -11.33 -3.13 9.20
N ILE A 141 -11.42 -4.29 9.85
CA ILE A 141 -12.10 -5.47 9.30
C ILE A 141 -13.62 -5.24 9.23
N ALA A 142 -14.21 -4.66 10.29
CA ALA A 142 -15.64 -4.36 10.35
C ALA A 142 -16.08 -3.38 9.25
N ARG A 143 -15.25 -2.36 8.94
CA ARG A 143 -15.51 -1.42 7.83
C ARG A 143 -15.63 -2.10 6.46
N ILE A 144 -15.04 -3.28 6.29
CA ILE A 144 -15.06 -4.03 5.02
C ILE A 144 -16.29 -4.97 4.95
N GLY A 145 -17.14 -5.00 5.97
CA GLY A 145 -18.40 -5.73 5.98
C GLY A 145 -18.34 -7.11 6.65
N TRP A 146 -17.23 -7.43 7.33
CA TRP A 146 -17.13 -8.64 8.15
C TRP A 146 -17.89 -8.42 9.46
N LYS A 147 -18.93 -9.22 9.69
CA LYS A 147 -19.71 -9.19 10.93
C LYS A 147 -19.19 -10.25 11.88
N TYR A 148 -18.79 -9.86 13.09
CA TYR A 148 -18.51 -10.80 14.18
C TYR A 148 -19.86 -11.14 14.85
N SER A 149 -20.22 -12.42 14.82
CA SER A 149 -21.42 -12.97 15.48
C SER A 149 -21.16 -13.33 16.93
#